data_AF-A0A838MM93-F1
#
_entry.id   AF-A0A838MM93-F1
#
_cell.length_a   1.000
_cell.length_b   1.000
_cell.length_c   1.000
_cell.angle_alpha   90.00
_cell.angle_beta   90.00
_cell.angle_gamma   90.00
#
_symmetry.space_group_name_H-M   'P 1'
#
loop_
_entity.id
_entity.type
_entity.pdbx_description
1 polymer ?
#
loop_
_entity_poly.entity_id
_entity_poly.type
_entity_poly.pdbx_seq_one_letter_code
_entity_poly.pdbx_strand_id
1 'polypeptide(L)'
;MGDTPGAGRNGNSSKNGGGMNIDSKLVRELAKLLTDTGLSEIEVEDGDRKIRVARQLSAAAAVTVAAPAAHVPAPVAAAPAAPAAPAPVPVAAVHSPLVGPVYLAAAPGAAHVIEGGQRGE
;
A
#
# COMPACT_ATOMS: atom_id res chain seq x y z
N MET A 1 -44.61 -22.41 -47.08
CA MET A 1 -44.80 -21.04 -46.55
C MET A 1 -45.06 -21.20 -45.06
N GLY A 2 -44.06 -21.17 -44.18
CA GLY A 2 -43.04 -20.11 -44.13
C GLY A 2 -43.78 -18.85 -43.71
N ASP A 3 -43.57 -18.25 -42.54
CA ASP A 3 -42.28 -17.95 -41.94
C ASP A 3 -42.45 -17.67 -40.45
N THR A 4 -41.54 -18.21 -39.64
CA THR A 4 -41.24 -17.67 -38.31
C THR A 4 -40.15 -16.61 -38.47
N PRO A 5 -40.38 -15.37 -38.03
CA PRO A 5 -39.33 -14.63 -37.33
C PRO A 5 -39.95 -13.85 -36.15
N GLY A 6 -39.30 -13.60 -35.04
CA GLY A 6 -37.95 -13.86 -34.59
C GLY A 6 -37.93 -13.44 -33.13
N ALA A 7 -37.20 -14.20 -32.32
CA ALA A 7 -36.83 -13.79 -30.98
C ALA A 7 -36.04 -12.47 -31.05
N GLY A 8 -36.25 -11.57 -30.08
CA GLY A 8 -35.31 -10.48 -29.85
C GLY A 8 -35.96 -9.15 -29.49
N ARG A 9 -36.43 -9.03 -28.24
CA ARG A 9 -36.21 -7.76 -27.55
C ARG A 9 -35.80 -8.06 -26.12
N ASN A 10 -34.49 -8.27 -25.96
CA ASN A 10 -33.82 -8.20 -24.69
C ASN A 10 -34.11 -6.83 -24.06
N GLY A 11 -35.09 -6.79 -23.16
CA GLY A 11 -35.36 -5.64 -22.31
C GLY A 11 -34.34 -5.56 -21.18
N ASN A 12 -33.03 -5.53 -21.49
CA ASN A 12 -32.03 -5.13 -20.52
C ASN A 12 -32.00 -3.60 -20.46
N SER A 13 -33.08 -3.01 -19.96
CA SER A 13 -33.01 -1.68 -19.38
C SER A 13 -32.91 -1.88 -17.89
N SER A 14 -31.69 -2.21 -17.43
CA SER A 14 -31.31 -2.10 -16.02
C SER A 14 -31.50 -0.63 -15.64
N LYS A 15 -32.72 -0.33 -15.21
CA LYS A 15 -33.14 0.96 -14.73
C LYS A 15 -32.68 1.02 -13.29
N ASN A 16 -31.36 1.16 -13.10
CA ASN A 16 -30.79 1.44 -11.79
C ASN A 16 -30.97 2.94 -11.52
N GLY A 17 -32.24 3.32 -11.32
CA GLY A 17 -32.69 4.65 -10.95
C GLY A 17 -32.70 4.88 -9.44
N GLY A 18 -31.86 4.15 -8.69
CA GLY A 18 -31.49 4.49 -7.32
C GLY A 18 -30.22 5.30 -7.35
N GLY A 19 -30.30 6.55 -7.82
CA GLY A 19 -29.15 7.44 -7.93
C GLY A 19 -28.58 7.75 -6.55
N MET A 20 -27.54 7.02 -6.14
CA MET A 20 -26.60 7.52 -5.16
C MET A 20 -26.11 8.86 -5.71
N ASN A 21 -26.46 9.98 -5.08
CA ASN A 21 -25.96 11.31 -5.43
C ASN A 21 -24.48 11.39 -5.06
N ILE A 22 -23.66 10.61 -5.77
CA ILE A 22 -22.21 10.75 -5.72
C ILE A 22 -21.92 11.94 -6.61
N ASP A 23 -21.52 13.04 -6.00
CA ASP A 23 -21.05 14.22 -6.71
C ASP A 23 -19.81 13.87 -7.53
N SER A 24 -20.04 13.49 -8.79
CA SER A 24 -18.97 13.14 -9.74
C SER A 24 -17.95 14.27 -9.91
N LYS A 25 -18.36 15.51 -9.67
CA LYS A 25 -17.48 16.69 -9.59
C LYS A 25 -16.53 16.60 -8.39
N LEU A 26 -17.05 16.32 -7.19
CA LEU A 26 -16.25 16.18 -5.97
C LEU A 26 -15.25 15.02 -6.10
N VAL A 27 -15.68 13.87 -6.60
CA VAL A 27 -14.80 12.71 -6.84
C VAL A 27 -13.67 13.05 -7.81
N ARG A 28 -13.95 13.83 -8.86
CA ARG A 28 -12.94 14.26 -9.84
C ARG A 28 -11.93 15.24 -9.24
N GLU A 29 -12.38 16.19 -8.42
CA GLU A 29 -11.51 17.10 -7.69
C GLU A 29 -10.62 16.33 -6.69
N LEU A 30 -11.19 15.40 -5.92
CA LEU A 30 -10.44 14.53 -5.02
C LEU A 30 -9.40 13.68 -5.76
N ALA A 31 -9.75 13.13 -6.93
CA ALA A 31 -8.80 12.38 -7.76
C ALA A 31 -7.66 13.26 -8.30
N LYS A 32 -7.96 14.52 -8.68
CA LYS A 32 -6.96 15.50 -9.11
C LYS A 32 -6.01 15.85 -7.95
N LEU A 33 -6.56 16.12 -6.76
CA LEU A 33 -5.77 16.37 -5.56
C LEU A 33 -4.91 15.17 -5.15
N LEU A 34 -5.46 13.96 -5.21
CA LEU A 34 -4.71 12.72 -4.96
C LEU A 34 -3.55 12.57 -5.95
N THR A 35 -3.71 13.05 -7.18
CA THR A 35 -2.67 13.04 -8.22
C THR A 35 -1.60 14.10 -7.97
N ASP A 36 -2.00 15.33 -7.64
CA ASP A 36 -1.11 16.47 -7.42
C ASP A 36 -0.27 16.32 -6.13
N THR A 37 -0.90 15.82 -5.06
CA THR A 37 -0.26 15.62 -3.75
C THR A 37 0.53 14.32 -3.64
N GLY A 38 0.39 13.42 -4.62
CA GLY A 38 1.06 12.12 -4.61
C GLY A 38 0.55 11.13 -3.55
N LEU A 39 -0.62 11.40 -2.95
CA LEU A 39 -1.22 10.51 -1.96
C LEU A 39 -1.73 9.20 -2.61
N SER A 40 -1.71 8.12 -1.84
CA SER A 40 -2.28 6.83 -2.27
C SER A 40 -3.80 6.77 -2.07
N GLU A 41 -4.35 7.57 -1.15
CA GLU A 41 -5.75 7.57 -0.77
C GLU A 41 -6.18 8.87 -0.10
N ILE A 42 -7.44 9.28 -0.30
CA ILE A 42 -8.11 10.38 0.39
C ILE A 42 -9.50 9.95 0.83
N GLU A 43 -9.85 10.20 2.08
CA GLU A 43 -11.16 9.93 2.67
C GLU A 43 -11.77 11.22 3.22
N VAL A 44 -13.03 11.49 2.89
CA VAL A 44 -13.77 12.66 3.37
C VAL A 44 -15.11 12.21 3.94
N GLU A 45 -15.40 12.67 5.15
CA GLU A 45 -16.67 12.48 5.84
C GLU A 45 -17.45 13.80 5.85
N ASP A 46 -18.68 13.77 5.36
CA ASP A 46 -19.62 14.91 5.33
C ASP A 46 -20.93 14.47 5.98
N GLY A 47 -21.07 14.74 7.28
CA GLY A 47 -22.19 14.27 8.10
C GLY A 47 -22.28 12.74 8.10
N ASP A 48 -23.35 12.20 7.53
CA ASP A 48 -23.59 10.75 7.40
C ASP A 48 -22.93 10.12 6.16
N ARG A 49 -22.19 10.90 5.36
CA ARG A 49 -21.63 10.46 4.07
C ARG A 49 -20.13 10.27 4.17
N LYS A 50 -19.63 9.17 3.62
CA LYS A 50 -18.20 8.85 3.56
C LYS A 50 -17.80 8.58 2.12
N ILE A 51 -16.84 9.33 1.60
CA ILE A 51 -16.30 9.18 0.25
C ILE A 51 -14.81 8.84 0.37
N ARG A 52 -14.44 7.66 -0.13
CA ARG A 52 -13.06 7.17 -0.15
C ARG A 52 -12.58 7.06 -1.60
N VAL A 53 -11.51 7.76 -1.93
CA VAL A 53 -10.86 7.73 -3.25
C VAL A 53 -9.47 7.17 -3.07
N ALA A 54 -9.22 5.96 -3.57
CA ALA A 54 -7.93 5.29 -3.51
C ALA A 54 -7.36 5.11 -4.90
N ARG A 55 -6.05 5.31 -5.04
CA ARG A 55 -5.32 4.91 -6.26
C ARG A 55 -5.08 3.40 -6.17
N GLN A 56 -5.64 2.63 -7.11
CA GLN A 56 -5.14 1.29 -7.35
C GLN A 56 -3.73 1.38 -7.93
N LEU A 57 -2.74 1.40 -7.04
CA LEU A 57 -1.42 0.91 -7.37
C LEU A 57 -1.62 -0.60 -7.54
N SER A 58 -1.72 -1.07 -8.77
CA SER A 58 -1.58 -2.49 -9.06
C SER A 58 -0.15 -2.85 -8.66
N ALA A 59 0.03 -3.21 -7.38
CA ALA A 59 1.15 -4.03 -6.98
C ALA A 59 0.98 -5.30 -7.80
N ALA A 60 1.81 -5.44 -8.84
CA ALA A 60 1.93 -6.68 -9.58
C ALA A 60 1.91 -7.81 -8.56
N ALA A 61 0.92 -8.70 -8.69
CA ALA A 61 0.72 -9.81 -7.78
C ALA A 61 2.08 -10.43 -7.50
N ALA A 62 2.56 -10.30 -6.26
CA ALA A 62 3.79 -10.94 -5.84
C ALA A 62 3.56 -12.42 -6.11
N VAL A 63 4.26 -12.95 -7.11
CA VAL A 63 4.31 -14.37 -7.40
C VAL A 63 4.69 -15.02 -6.08
N THR A 64 3.74 -15.71 -5.47
CA THR A 64 4.01 -16.56 -4.32
C THR A 64 4.92 -17.67 -4.82
N VAL A 65 6.22 -17.46 -4.72
CA VAL A 65 7.21 -18.52 -4.85
C VAL A 65 6.85 -19.51 -3.74
N ALA A 66 6.33 -20.67 -4.13
CA ALA A 66 6.10 -21.77 -3.23
C ALA A 66 7.42 -22.06 -2.51
N ALA A 67 7.44 -21.80 -1.20
CA ALA A 67 8.58 -22.14 -0.37
C ALA A 67 8.79 -23.67 -0.43
N PRO A 68 10.03 -24.15 -0.57
CA PRO A 68 10.29 -25.58 -0.55
C PRO A 68 9.80 -26.16 0.78
N ALA A 69 9.12 -27.31 0.69
CA ALA A 69 8.59 -28.03 1.84
C ALA A 69 9.68 -28.18 2.91
N ALA A 70 9.37 -27.68 4.11
CA ALA A 70 10.24 -27.80 5.27
C ALA A 70 10.51 -29.28 5.55
N HIS A 71 11.80 -29.65 5.53
CA HIS A 71 12.25 -30.93 6.03
C HIS A 71 11.95 -30.98 7.53
N VAL A 72 11.28 -32.05 7.96
CA VAL A 72 11.01 -32.33 9.37
C VAL A 72 12.34 -32.52 10.08
N PRO A 73 12.67 -31.73 11.12
CA PRO A 73 13.93 -31.91 11.83
C PRO A 73 13.86 -33.19 12.65
N ALA A 74 14.86 -34.05 12.48
CA ALA A 74 15.18 -35.11 13.43
C ALA A 74 15.56 -34.49 14.79
N PRO A 75 15.30 -35.15 15.93
CA PRO A 75 15.56 -34.58 17.24
C PRO A 75 17.06 -34.32 17.42
N VAL A 76 17.41 -33.04 17.54
CA VAL A 76 18.79 -32.57 17.75
C VAL A 76 19.07 -32.59 19.25
N ALA A 77 20.14 -33.28 19.65
CA ALA A 77 20.66 -33.25 21.01
C ALA A 77 21.07 -31.82 21.40
N ALA A 78 20.75 -31.42 22.64
CA ALA A 78 20.91 -30.05 23.12
C ALA A 78 22.37 -29.56 23.01
N ALA A 79 22.57 -28.48 22.26
CA ALA A 79 23.81 -27.71 22.21
C ALA A 79 23.74 -26.53 23.22
N PRO A 80 24.88 -26.06 23.75
CA PRO A 80 24.91 -24.97 24.74
C PRO A 80 24.34 -23.67 24.17
N ALA A 81 23.52 -22.98 24.97
CA ALA A 81 22.89 -21.71 24.61
C ALA A 81 23.94 -20.61 24.35
N ALA A 82 23.80 -19.92 23.22
CA ALA A 82 24.56 -18.70 22.93
C ALA A 82 24.08 -17.54 23.83
N PRO A 83 24.97 -16.59 24.20
CA PRO A 83 24.59 -15.45 25.02
C PRO A 83 23.53 -14.60 24.30
N ALA A 84 22.46 -14.24 25.01
CA ALA A 84 21.44 -13.34 24.51
C ALA A 84 22.06 -11.97 24.21
N ALA A 85 21.80 -11.45 23.00
CA ALA A 85 22.16 -10.09 22.64
C ALA A 85 21.44 -9.09 23.57
N PRO A 86 22.11 -8.00 23.98
CA PRO A 86 21.50 -6.99 24.83
C PRO A 86 20.26 -6.39 24.16
N ALA A 87 19.19 -6.23 24.93
CA ALA A 87 17.97 -5.59 24.47
C ALA A 87 18.28 -4.17 23.97
N PRO A 88 17.70 -3.73 22.84
CA PRO A 88 17.93 -2.38 22.34
C PRO A 88 17.48 -1.37 23.39
N VAL A 89 18.38 -0.45 23.74
CA VAL A 89 18.06 0.69 24.59
C VAL A 89 17.00 1.56 23.89
N PRO A 90 16.01 2.12 24.62
CA PRO A 90 15.04 3.03 24.02
C PRO A 90 15.72 4.37 23.71
N VAL A 91 16.40 4.41 22.56
CA VAL A 91 16.82 5.65 21.91
C VAL A 91 15.61 6.23 21.18
N ALA A 92 15.44 7.55 21.23
CA ALA A 92 14.46 8.26 20.39
C ALA A 92 14.85 8.06 18.92
N ALA A 93 14.34 6.99 18.32
CA ALA A 93 14.61 6.64 16.94
C ALA A 93 13.86 7.60 16.02
N VAL A 94 14.59 8.29 15.15
CA VAL A 94 13.99 9.12 14.10
C VAL A 94 13.65 8.22 12.93
N HIS A 95 12.36 7.98 12.72
CA HIS A 95 11.88 7.17 11.60
C HIS A 95 11.76 8.00 10.33
N SER A 96 12.12 7.40 9.19
CA SER A 96 11.95 8.05 7.89
C SER A 96 10.45 8.08 7.51
N PRO A 97 9.89 9.24 7.14
CA PRO A 97 8.50 9.35 6.69
C PRO A 97 8.27 8.73 5.29
N LEU A 98 9.34 8.49 4.52
CA LEU A 98 9.30 7.89 3.19
C LEU A 98 10.20 6.66 3.13
N VAL A 99 9.81 5.68 2.31
CA VAL A 99 10.65 4.52 2.01
C VAL A 99 11.59 4.88 0.87
N GLY A 100 12.89 4.75 1.10
CA GLY A 100 13.90 5.05 0.10
C GLY A 100 15.31 4.66 0.55
N PRO A 101 16.29 4.74 -0.35
CA PRO A 101 17.68 4.54 0.00
C PRO A 101 18.16 5.60 1.00
N VAL A 102 18.94 5.17 1.99
CA VAL A 102 19.60 6.05 2.95
C VAL A 102 20.96 6.45 2.40
N TYR A 103 21.22 7.74 2.29
CA TYR A 103 22.53 8.28 1.96
C TYR A 103 23.19 8.81 3.21
N LEU A 104 24.36 8.26 3.54
CA LEU A 104 25.13 8.71 4.69
C LEU A 104 26.01 9.93 4.36
N ALA A 105 26.22 10.25 3.07
CA ALA A 105 27.06 11.34 2.59
C ALA A 105 26.38 12.09 1.44
N ALA A 106 26.70 13.38 1.27
CA ALA A 106 26.10 14.24 0.25
C ALA A 106 26.55 13.91 -1.18
N ALA A 107 27.73 13.30 -1.33
CA ALA A 107 28.30 12.87 -2.60
C ALA A 107 29.19 11.63 -2.42
N PRO A 108 29.45 10.84 -3.47
CA PRO A 108 30.39 9.73 -3.42
C PRO A 108 31.78 10.20 -2.97
N GLY A 109 32.30 9.63 -1.88
CA GLY A 109 33.60 10.00 -1.31
C GLY A 109 33.58 11.22 -0.36
N ALA A 110 32.43 11.85 -0.15
CA ALA A 110 32.28 12.87 0.89
C ALA A 110 32.15 12.24 2.29
N ALA A 111 32.47 13.02 3.32
CA ALA A 111 32.30 12.62 4.71
C ALA A 111 30.82 12.37 5.05
N HIS A 112 30.58 11.58 6.11
CA HIS A 112 29.24 11.34 6.58
C HIS A 112 28.60 12.62 7.13
N VAL A 113 27.30 12.77 6.92
CA VAL A 113 26.54 13.95 7.38
C VAL A 113 26.44 13.97 8.90
N ILE A 114 26.44 12.79 9.55
CA ILE A 114 26.44 12.65 11.00
C ILE A 114 27.53 11.64 11.38
N GLU A 115 28.47 12.04 12.24
CA GLU A 115 29.38 11.13 12.92
C GLU A 115 28.87 10.84 14.35
N GLY A 116 29.23 9.68 14.92
CA GLY A 116 28.78 9.27 16.24
C GLY A 116 29.07 10.33 17.31
N GLY A 117 28.03 10.97 17.84
CA GLY A 117 28.11 12.01 18.87
C GLY A 117 27.81 13.44 18.40
N GLN A 118 27.59 13.67 17.11
CA GLN A 118 27.17 14.98 16.60
C GLN A 118 25.70 15.23 16.89
N ARG A 119 25.40 16.38 17.53
CA ARG A 119 24.04 16.81 17.85
C ARG A 119 23.54 17.70 16.70
N GLY A 120 22.45 17.31 16.05
CA GLY A 120 21.74 18.20 15.14
C GLY A 120 21.15 19.37 15.91
N GLU A 121 21.18 20.56 15.32
CA GLU A 121 20.48 21.74 15.86
C GLU A 121 18.96 21.62 15.77
#